data_AF-A0A8J2NS15-F1
#
_entry.id   AF-A0A8J2NS15-F1
#
_cell.length_a   1.000
_cell.length_b   1.000
_cell.length_c   1.000
_cell.angle_alpha   90.00
_cell.angle_beta   90.00
_cell.angle_gamma   90.00
#
_symmetry.space_group_name_H-M   'P 1'
#
loop_
_entity.id
_entity.type
_entity.pdbx_description
1 polymer ?
#
loop_
_entity_poly.entity_id
_entity_poly.type
_entity_poly.pdbx_seq_one_letter_code
_entity_poly.pdbx_strand_id
1 'polypeptide(L)'
;MAADSVARCGVQGLTPFNGSFGCPYCLEKGETHWETETAHKWIYCGQSAPLRTHDGFIEDLGILRDKLQVRPNLKSYNGIKEASPLLLLRKFDMVNGFCFDYIHTACLGVAPTFTNARMDSNNHNQIFFIGNKIDEINARLHTWRVPYSLNRSIRGIDERKFWKSSEWRTWTFLVSVCLKNILSTPYLKHFMKFVKALFLLCSKQIYEMDLLLADKLLKEFATSVEALNPFALSFYDELVSKRRRLVNSKSVTSSCLMLGIGRVYELNRDEQNLIKALGYQ
;
A
#
# COMPACT_ATOMS: atom_id res chain seq x y z
N MET A 1 6.49 -4.21 15.79
CA MET A 1 7.33 -3.05 15.40
C MET A 1 6.72 -2.41 14.15
N ALA A 2 6.56 -1.09 14.07
CA ALA A 2 6.10 -0.42 12.85
C ALA A 2 7.30 0.17 12.10
N ALA A 3 7.42 -0.11 10.81
CA ALA A 3 8.46 0.41 9.93
C ALA A 3 7.91 0.45 8.50
N ASP A 4 8.22 1.52 7.75
CA ASP A 4 7.91 1.58 6.32
C ASP A 4 8.71 0.51 5.53
N SER A 5 8.41 0.34 4.24
CA SER A 5 9.04 -0.72 3.44
C SER A 5 10.57 -0.53 3.27
N VAL A 6 11.08 0.71 3.33
CA VAL A 6 12.50 1.05 3.18
C VAL A 6 13.25 0.74 4.49
N ALA A 7 12.73 1.19 5.61
CA ALA A 7 13.31 0.92 6.92
C ALA A 7 13.19 -0.56 7.29
N ARG A 8 12.05 -1.19 6.97
CA ARG A 8 11.78 -2.59 7.29
C ARG A 8 12.79 -3.52 6.66
N CYS A 9 13.12 -3.38 5.37
CA CYS A 9 14.06 -4.30 4.74
C CYS A 9 15.45 -4.22 5.41
N GLY A 10 15.92 -3.03 5.77
CA GLY A 10 17.18 -2.85 6.50
C GLY A 10 17.14 -3.51 7.88
N VAL A 11 16.10 -3.23 8.67
CA VAL A 11 15.96 -3.79 10.02
C VAL A 11 15.75 -5.31 10.00
N GLN A 12 15.02 -5.84 9.02
CA GLN A 12 14.74 -7.27 8.87
C GLN A 12 15.93 -8.04 8.27
N GLY A 13 16.92 -7.36 7.68
CA GLY A 13 18.04 -7.99 6.98
C GLY A 13 17.67 -8.51 5.58
N LEU A 14 16.65 -7.93 4.96
CA LEU A 14 16.19 -8.27 3.61
C LEU A 14 16.74 -7.32 2.55
N THR A 15 16.77 -7.78 1.30
CA THR A 15 16.88 -6.93 0.12
C THR A 15 15.74 -5.92 0.10
N PRO A 16 15.96 -4.70 -0.41
CA PRO A 16 14.89 -3.72 -0.51
C PRO A 16 13.73 -4.20 -1.38
N PHE A 17 12.59 -3.51 -1.26
CA PHE A 17 11.35 -3.83 -1.96
C PHE A 17 11.51 -3.90 -3.50
N ASN A 18 12.48 -3.19 -4.05
CA ASN A 18 12.87 -3.21 -5.45
C ASN A 18 13.95 -4.25 -5.79
N GLY A 19 14.15 -5.28 -4.95
CA GLY A 19 15.05 -6.40 -5.22
C GLY A 19 14.35 -7.57 -5.93
N SER A 20 15.07 -8.66 -6.20
CA SER A 20 14.49 -9.86 -6.84
C SER A 20 13.62 -10.71 -5.90
N PHE A 21 13.79 -10.58 -4.58
CA PHE A 21 12.95 -11.20 -3.54
C PHE A 21 12.62 -10.16 -2.46
N GLY A 22 12.23 -8.97 -2.90
CA GLY A 22 12.07 -7.79 -2.05
C GLY A 22 10.83 -7.81 -1.14
N CYS A 23 9.89 -8.72 -1.35
CA CYS A 23 8.71 -8.81 -0.51
C CYS A 23 9.05 -9.45 0.86
N PRO A 24 8.72 -8.80 1.98
CA PRO A 24 8.98 -9.34 3.32
C PRO A 24 8.01 -10.43 3.75
N TYR A 25 7.01 -10.76 2.91
CA TYR A 25 5.97 -11.73 3.23
C TYR A 25 5.85 -12.88 2.21
N CYS A 26 6.49 -12.79 1.05
CA CYS A 26 6.48 -13.84 0.02
C CYS A 26 7.88 -14.19 -0.45
N LEU A 27 7.99 -15.39 -1.00
CA LEU A 27 9.13 -15.86 -1.77
C LEU A 27 8.90 -15.70 -3.28
N GLU A 28 8.08 -14.73 -3.69
CA GLU A 28 7.91 -14.44 -5.11
C GLU A 28 9.20 -13.80 -5.63
N LYS A 29 9.71 -14.37 -6.73
CA LYS A 29 10.85 -13.81 -7.43
C LYS A 29 10.34 -12.80 -8.45
N GLY A 30 10.82 -11.56 -8.37
CA GLY A 30 10.58 -10.56 -9.40
C GLY A 30 11.25 -10.95 -10.72
N GLU A 31 10.60 -10.59 -11.82
CA GLU A 31 11.14 -10.63 -13.17
C GLU A 31 11.78 -9.28 -13.50
N THR A 32 12.90 -9.30 -14.22
CA THR A 32 13.59 -8.07 -14.60
C THR A 32 12.93 -7.47 -15.83
N HIS A 33 12.46 -6.23 -15.72
CA HIS A 33 11.99 -5.43 -16.83
C HIS A 33 13.00 -4.32 -17.12
N TRP A 34 13.62 -4.38 -18.29
CA TRP A 34 14.63 -3.41 -18.71
C TRP A 34 13.92 -2.24 -19.40
N GLU A 35 14.10 -1.03 -18.85
CA GLU A 35 13.65 0.21 -19.47
C GLU A 35 14.70 0.73 -20.46
N THR A 36 15.98 0.51 -20.14
CA THR A 36 17.14 0.81 -20.99
C THR A 36 18.19 -0.28 -20.80
N GLU A 37 19.34 -0.17 -21.46
CA GLU A 37 20.48 -1.10 -21.27
C GLU A 37 21.06 -1.07 -19.84
N THR A 38 20.82 0.00 -19.08
CA THR A 38 21.39 0.20 -17.73
C THR A 38 20.34 0.35 -16.63
N ALA A 39 19.09 0.65 -17.00
CA ALA A 39 17.98 0.81 -16.06
C ALA A 39 17.02 -0.37 -16.15
N HIS A 40 16.79 -1.03 -15.02
CA HIS A 40 15.78 -2.07 -14.89
C HIS A 40 14.93 -1.88 -13.64
N LYS A 41 13.77 -2.51 -13.67
CA LYS A 41 12.85 -2.65 -12.54
C LYS A 41 12.59 -4.13 -12.30
N TRP A 42 12.22 -4.45 -11.07
CA TRP A 42 11.73 -5.79 -10.71
C TRP A 42 10.22 -5.75 -10.69
N ILE A 43 9.60 -6.52 -11.59
CA ILE A 43 8.15 -6.66 -11.71
C ILE A 43 7.76 -8.00 -11.10
N TYR A 44 6.74 -8.00 -10.26
CA TYR A 44 6.22 -9.22 -9.66
C TYR A 44 4.88 -9.55 -10.31
N CYS A 45 4.84 -10.64 -11.06
CA CYS A 45 3.69 -11.03 -11.88
C CYS A 45 2.49 -11.57 -11.07
N GLY A 46 2.62 -11.61 -9.74
CA GLY A 46 1.63 -12.11 -8.81
C GLY A 46 1.41 -13.62 -8.98
N GLN A 47 2.47 -14.37 -9.23
CA GLN A 47 2.36 -15.82 -9.25
C GLN A 47 2.13 -16.35 -7.84
N SER A 48 1.54 -17.55 -7.72
CA SER A 48 1.35 -18.19 -6.42
C SER A 48 2.70 -18.59 -5.81
N ALA A 49 3.32 -17.67 -5.08
CA ALA A 49 4.55 -17.91 -4.36
C ALA A 49 4.27 -18.35 -2.90
N PRO A 50 5.15 -19.16 -2.28
CA PRO A 50 5.05 -19.49 -0.86
C PRO A 50 5.10 -18.26 0.06
N LEU A 51 4.33 -18.29 1.16
CA LEU A 51 4.45 -17.28 2.22
C LEU A 51 5.80 -17.47 2.92
N ARG A 52 6.42 -16.37 3.37
CA ARG A 52 7.48 -16.48 4.36
C ARG A 52 6.87 -16.86 5.70
N THR A 53 7.57 -17.70 6.45
CA THR A 53 7.27 -18.00 7.86
C THR A 53 8.48 -17.64 8.70
N HIS A 54 8.29 -17.52 10.02
CA HIS A 54 9.42 -17.31 10.93
C HIS A 54 10.45 -18.44 10.77
N ASP A 55 10.02 -19.69 10.85
CA ASP A 55 10.91 -20.86 10.77
C ASP A 55 11.61 -20.94 9.41
N GLY A 56 10.89 -20.68 8.31
CA GLY A 56 11.49 -20.64 6.98
C GLY A 56 12.50 -19.50 6.82
N PHE A 57 12.29 -18.36 7.50
CA PHE A 57 13.28 -17.28 7.54
C PHE A 57 14.56 -17.71 8.27
N ILE A 58 14.44 -18.46 9.38
CA ILE A 58 15.60 -18.99 10.12
C ILE A 58 16.35 -20.03 9.30
N GLU A 59 15.63 -20.92 8.62
CA GLU A 59 16.22 -21.92 7.71
C GLU A 59 16.99 -21.25 6.56
N ASP A 60 16.36 -20.31 5.85
CA ASP A 60 16.99 -19.55 4.77
C ASP A 60 18.24 -18.80 5.25
N LEU A 61 18.24 -18.29 6.49
CA LEU A 61 19.40 -17.64 7.10
C LEU A 61 20.55 -18.63 7.37
N GLY A 62 20.24 -19.84 7.82
CA GLY A 62 21.22 -20.92 7.97
C GLY A 62 21.86 -21.29 6.63
N ILE A 63 21.02 -21.43 5.59
CA ILE A 63 21.48 -21.70 4.22
C ILE A 63 22.35 -20.55 3.70
N LEU A 64 21.96 -19.29 3.96
CA LEU A 64 22.76 -18.12 3.58
C LEU A 64 24.15 -18.17 4.23
N ARG A 65 24.22 -18.44 5.54
CA ARG A 65 25.49 -18.57 6.28
C ARG A 65 26.40 -19.60 5.62
N ASP A 66 25.87 -20.78 5.32
CA ASP A 66 26.66 -21.88 4.76
C ASP A 66 27.12 -21.56 3.33
N LYS A 67 26.25 -20.92 2.53
CA LYS A 67 26.62 -20.46 1.17
C LYS A 67 27.68 -19.35 1.19
N LEU A 68 27.68 -18.47 2.19
CA LEU A 68 28.68 -17.41 2.31
C LEU A 68 30.09 -17.94 2.61
N GLN A 69 30.21 -19.10 3.27
CA GLN A 69 31.51 -19.75 3.49
C GLN A 69 32.16 -20.20 2.18
N VAL A 70 31.35 -20.66 1.21
CA VAL A 70 31.82 -21.12 -0.10
C VAL A 70 31.90 -19.98 -1.12
N ARG A 71 30.98 -19.01 -1.04
CA ARG A 71 30.87 -17.87 -1.95
C ARG A 71 30.73 -16.56 -1.15
N PRO A 72 31.86 -15.95 -0.73
CA PRO A 72 31.85 -14.72 0.08
C PRO A 72 31.13 -13.54 -0.59
N ASN A 73 31.09 -13.51 -1.93
CA ASN A 73 30.44 -12.45 -2.71
C ASN A 73 28.95 -12.69 -2.99
N LEU A 74 28.30 -13.68 -2.35
CA LEU A 74 26.86 -13.89 -2.49
C LEU A 74 26.10 -12.70 -1.89
N LYS A 75 25.26 -12.05 -2.68
CA LYS A 75 24.52 -10.84 -2.24
C LYS A 75 23.37 -11.14 -1.29
N SER A 76 22.65 -12.23 -1.53
CA SER A 76 21.48 -12.64 -0.75
C SER A 76 21.07 -14.07 -1.09
N TYR A 77 20.29 -14.70 -0.21
CA TYR A 77 19.57 -15.95 -0.48
C TYR A 77 18.10 -15.76 -0.13
N ASN A 78 17.19 -16.05 -1.08
CA ASN A 78 15.75 -15.78 -0.93
C ASN A 78 15.48 -14.37 -0.38
N GLY A 79 16.22 -13.35 -0.85
CA GLY A 79 16.10 -11.97 -0.39
C GLY A 79 16.70 -11.67 0.99
N ILE A 80 17.13 -12.64 1.78
CA ILE A 80 17.86 -12.39 3.03
C ILE A 80 19.32 -12.05 2.69
N LYS A 81 19.80 -10.93 3.22
CA LYS A 81 21.18 -10.45 3.07
C LYS A 81 22.04 -10.75 4.29
N GLU A 82 21.45 -10.62 5.48
CA GLU A 82 22.17 -10.66 6.74
C GLU A 82 21.27 -11.03 7.91
N ALA A 83 21.88 -11.45 9.02
CA ALA A 83 21.16 -11.72 10.26
C ALA A 83 20.75 -10.40 10.93
N SER A 84 19.45 -10.23 11.18
CA SER A 84 18.94 -9.07 11.92
C SER A 84 19.25 -9.17 13.42
N PRO A 85 19.63 -8.07 14.09
CA PRO A 85 19.71 -8.02 15.55
C PRO A 85 18.39 -8.38 16.26
N LEU A 86 17.24 -8.26 15.58
CA LEU A 86 15.94 -8.63 16.14
C LEU A 86 15.80 -10.12 16.42
N LEU A 87 16.64 -10.97 15.82
CA LEU A 87 16.70 -12.40 16.13
C LEU A 87 17.11 -12.67 17.59
N LEU A 88 17.77 -11.71 18.25
CA LEU A 88 18.11 -11.81 19.67
C LEU A 88 16.87 -11.66 20.59
N LEU A 89 15.76 -11.15 20.06
CA LEU A 89 14.51 -11.01 20.80
C LEU A 89 13.74 -12.33 20.76
N ARG A 90 13.77 -13.08 21.86
CA ARG A 90 13.21 -14.46 22.01
C ARG A 90 11.78 -14.69 21.52
N LYS A 91 10.96 -13.65 21.35
CA LYS A 91 9.54 -13.76 20.95
C LYS A 91 9.21 -12.93 19.71
N PHE A 92 10.21 -12.43 19.00
CA PHE A 92 9.99 -11.62 17.82
C PHE A 92 9.91 -12.50 16.57
N ASP A 93 8.74 -12.50 15.93
CA ASP A 93 8.56 -13.15 14.62
C ASP A 93 9.15 -12.26 13.53
N MET A 94 10.17 -12.75 12.82
CA MET A 94 10.84 -12.01 11.74
C MET A 94 9.92 -11.62 10.58
N VAL A 95 8.83 -12.34 10.33
CA VAL A 95 7.87 -12.06 9.25
C VAL A 95 6.69 -11.25 9.78
N ASN A 96 6.06 -11.71 10.86
CA ASN A 96 4.81 -11.16 11.40
C ASN A 96 5.00 -10.16 12.55
N GLY A 97 6.21 -10.00 13.07
CA GLY A 97 6.54 -9.05 14.14
C GLY A 97 6.54 -7.59 13.68
N PHE A 98 6.39 -7.35 12.38
CA PHE A 98 6.27 -6.03 11.78
C PHE A 98 4.81 -5.71 11.45
N CYS A 99 4.34 -4.56 11.95
CA CYS A 99 3.07 -3.96 11.58
C CYS A 99 3.19 -3.35 10.18
N PHE A 100 2.11 -3.41 9.42
CA PHE A 100 2.00 -2.69 8.17
C PHE A 100 1.83 -1.20 8.42
N ASP A 101 2.56 -0.39 7.65
CA ASP A 101 2.40 1.05 7.64
C ASP A 101 1.49 1.46 6.48
N TYR A 102 0.22 1.72 6.81
CA TYR A 102 -0.77 2.16 5.84
C TYR A 102 -0.55 3.61 5.39
N ILE A 103 0.09 4.46 6.21
CA ILE A 103 0.34 5.86 5.84
C ILE A 103 1.32 5.86 4.66
N HIS A 104 2.41 5.12 4.76
CA HIS A 104 3.40 5.07 3.68
C HIS A 104 2.88 4.28 2.47
N THR A 105 2.23 3.14 2.69
CA THR A 105 1.82 2.29 1.57
C THR A 105 0.56 2.81 0.87
N ALA A 106 -0.45 3.22 1.64
CA ALA A 106 -1.76 3.56 1.12
C ALA A 106 -1.92 5.07 0.89
N CYS A 107 -1.64 5.89 1.91
CA CYS A 107 -1.82 7.34 1.82
C CYS A 107 -0.70 8.02 1.02
N LEU A 108 0.56 7.58 1.12
CA LEU A 108 1.68 8.13 0.36
C LEU A 108 2.05 7.32 -0.90
N GLY A 109 1.56 6.10 -1.02
CA GLY A 109 1.78 5.27 -2.21
C GLY A 109 0.59 5.34 -3.18
N VAL A 110 -0.53 4.74 -2.78
CA VAL A 110 -1.70 4.56 -3.67
C VAL A 110 -2.39 5.89 -3.97
N ALA A 111 -2.75 6.67 -2.94
CA ALA A 111 -3.55 7.88 -3.14
C ALA A 111 -2.85 8.93 -4.04
N PRO A 112 -1.55 9.20 -3.90
CA PRO A 112 -0.84 10.13 -4.78
C PRO A 112 -0.69 9.59 -6.18
N THR A 113 -0.43 8.29 -6.35
CA THR A 113 -0.33 7.64 -7.67
C THR A 113 -1.57 7.91 -8.52
N PHE A 114 -2.77 7.61 -8.00
CA PHE A 114 -4.01 7.87 -8.75
C PHE A 114 -4.31 9.34 -8.91
N THR A 115 -4.09 10.14 -7.87
CA THR A 115 -4.40 11.58 -7.92
C THR A 115 -3.51 12.30 -8.92
N ASN A 116 -2.22 11.96 -8.95
CA ASN A 116 -1.26 12.53 -9.88
C ASN A 116 -1.54 12.08 -11.32
N ALA A 117 -1.84 10.80 -11.55
CA ALA A 117 -2.23 10.33 -12.89
C ALA A 117 -3.44 11.11 -13.44
N ARG A 118 -4.45 11.38 -12.61
CA ARG A 118 -5.65 12.16 -12.99
C ARG A 118 -5.40 13.66 -13.16
N MET A 119 -4.28 14.15 -12.67
CA MET A 119 -3.87 15.56 -12.73
C MET A 119 -2.72 15.81 -13.71
N ASP A 120 -2.19 14.77 -14.34
CA ASP A 120 -1.10 14.88 -15.30
C ASP A 120 -1.62 15.46 -16.61
N SER A 121 -1.00 16.54 -17.09
CA SER A 121 -1.33 17.18 -18.36
C SER A 121 -1.16 16.23 -19.55
N ASN A 122 -0.30 15.22 -19.45
CA ASN A 122 -0.18 14.18 -20.49
C ASN A 122 -1.48 13.39 -20.68
N ASN A 123 -2.33 13.34 -19.65
CA ASN A 123 -3.60 12.65 -19.66
C ASN A 123 -4.80 13.57 -19.97
N HIS A 124 -4.60 14.79 -20.47
CA HIS A 124 -5.68 15.77 -20.69
C HIS A 124 -6.85 15.26 -21.57
N ASN A 125 -6.59 14.32 -22.48
CA ASN A 125 -7.60 13.69 -23.35
C ASN A 125 -8.31 12.49 -22.68
N GLN A 126 -7.92 12.10 -21.48
CA GLN A 126 -8.48 10.95 -20.78
C GLN A 126 -9.73 11.33 -19.98
N ILE A 127 -10.72 10.44 -19.95
CA ILE A 127 -12.02 10.64 -19.26
C ILE A 127 -11.85 10.81 -17.73
N PHE A 128 -10.72 10.35 -17.18
CA PHE A 128 -10.40 10.48 -15.76
C PHE A 128 -9.63 11.76 -15.41
N PHE A 129 -9.29 12.59 -16.39
CA PHE A 129 -8.55 13.81 -16.17
C PHE A 129 -9.41 14.85 -15.42
N ILE A 130 -8.85 15.41 -14.35
CA ILE A 130 -9.50 16.40 -13.49
C ILE A 130 -8.66 17.67 -13.32
N GLY A 131 -7.53 17.78 -14.05
CA GLY A 131 -6.60 18.91 -13.93
C GLY A 131 -7.17 20.27 -14.38
N ASN A 132 -8.29 20.28 -15.11
CA ASN A 132 -9.03 21.49 -15.48
C ASN A 132 -10.10 21.90 -14.43
N LYS A 133 -10.23 21.18 -13.33
CA LYS A 133 -11.24 21.42 -12.26
C LYS A 133 -10.61 21.76 -10.91
N ILE A 134 -9.37 22.26 -10.90
CA ILE A 134 -8.60 22.56 -9.68
C ILE A 134 -9.37 23.52 -8.76
N ASP A 135 -9.90 24.63 -9.28
CA ASP A 135 -10.61 25.63 -8.46
C ASP A 135 -11.86 25.04 -7.79
N GLU A 136 -12.62 24.21 -8.53
CA GLU A 136 -13.80 23.54 -8.02
C GLU A 136 -13.44 22.52 -6.92
N ILE A 137 -12.34 21.78 -7.11
CA ILE A 137 -11.84 20.83 -6.10
C ILE A 137 -11.36 21.57 -4.85
N ASN A 138 -10.60 22.65 -5.02
CA ASN A 138 -10.09 23.47 -3.91
C ASN A 138 -11.24 24.11 -3.13
N ALA A 139 -12.25 24.66 -3.80
CA ALA A 139 -13.44 25.18 -3.14
C ALA A 139 -14.10 24.10 -2.27
N ARG A 140 -14.23 22.87 -2.76
CA ARG A 140 -14.79 21.74 -2.01
C ARG A 140 -13.88 21.23 -0.88
N LEU A 141 -12.56 21.36 -1.01
CA LEU A 141 -11.63 21.07 0.07
C LEU A 141 -11.74 22.11 1.20
N HIS A 142 -11.90 23.38 0.85
CA HIS A 142 -12.03 24.49 1.81
C HIS A 142 -13.40 24.58 2.48
N THR A 143 -14.48 24.12 1.84
CA THR A 143 -15.78 23.99 2.52
C THR A 143 -15.73 22.97 3.65
N TRP A 144 -14.78 22.05 3.59
CA TRP A 144 -14.64 21.03 4.61
C TRP A 144 -13.84 21.53 5.82
N ARG A 145 -14.53 21.71 6.95
CA ARG A 145 -13.86 21.96 8.23
C ARG A 145 -13.33 20.65 8.79
N VAL A 146 -12.02 20.54 8.82
CA VAL A 146 -11.32 19.43 9.45
C VAL A 146 -11.64 19.44 10.96
N PRO A 147 -12.08 18.31 11.57
CA PRO A 147 -12.32 18.24 13.00
C PRO A 147 -11.07 18.65 13.79
N TYR A 148 -11.26 19.28 14.96
CA TYR A 148 -10.17 19.84 15.77
C TYR A 148 -9.04 18.84 16.09
N SER A 149 -9.36 17.55 16.19
CA SER A 149 -8.39 16.46 16.39
C SER A 149 -7.41 16.23 15.22
N LEU A 150 -7.75 16.69 14.01
CA LEU A 150 -6.92 16.64 12.81
C LEU A 150 -6.37 18.05 12.57
N ASN A 151 -5.37 18.41 13.37
CA ASN A 151 -4.93 19.78 13.66
C ASN A 151 -4.40 20.63 12.48
N ARG A 152 -4.68 20.31 11.20
CA ARG A 152 -4.22 21.08 10.03
C ARG A 152 -5.26 21.05 8.91
N SER A 153 -5.60 22.23 8.38
CA SER A 153 -6.30 22.33 7.11
C SER A 153 -5.45 21.70 6.00
N ILE A 154 -6.10 21.04 5.05
CA ILE A 154 -5.44 20.56 3.84
C ILE A 154 -5.14 21.74 2.92
N ARG A 155 -3.93 21.77 2.34
CA ARG A 155 -3.60 22.73 1.26
C ARG A 155 -4.41 22.44 0.00
N GLY A 156 -4.39 23.38 -0.95
CA GLY A 156 -4.99 23.16 -2.26
C GLY A 156 -4.38 21.97 -3.00
N ILE A 157 -5.15 21.35 -3.88
CA ILE A 157 -4.72 20.19 -4.68
C ILE A 157 -3.68 20.55 -5.75
N ASP A 158 -3.58 21.82 -6.10
CA ASP A 158 -2.49 22.41 -6.87
C ASP A 158 -1.14 22.28 -6.14
N GLU A 159 -1.14 22.37 -4.80
CA GLU A 159 0.06 22.21 -3.96
C GLU A 159 0.34 20.74 -3.57
N ARG A 160 -0.38 19.76 -4.16
CA ARG A 160 -0.29 18.34 -3.76
C ARG A 160 1.13 17.76 -3.78
N LYS A 161 2.03 18.31 -4.59
CA LYS A 161 3.46 17.92 -4.63
C LYS A 161 4.17 18.12 -3.28
N PHE A 162 3.68 19.06 -2.47
CA PHE A 162 4.24 19.39 -1.17
C PHE A 162 3.45 18.80 0.00
N TRP A 163 2.33 18.12 -0.27
CA TRP A 163 1.48 17.54 0.77
C TRP A 163 2.25 16.49 1.59
N LYS A 164 2.04 16.55 2.91
CA LYS A 164 2.58 15.58 3.86
C LYS A 164 1.63 14.39 4.01
N SER A 165 2.09 13.35 4.70
CA SER A 165 1.33 12.12 4.95
C SER A 165 -0.06 12.37 5.57
N SER A 166 -0.18 13.36 6.46
CA SER A 166 -1.47 13.75 7.06
C SER A 166 -2.45 14.32 6.03
N GLU A 167 -1.98 15.12 5.08
CA GLU A 167 -2.83 15.73 4.05
C GLU A 167 -3.28 14.71 3.04
N TRP A 168 -2.36 13.85 2.59
CA TRP A 168 -2.70 12.74 1.71
C TRP A 168 -3.71 11.76 2.34
N ARG A 169 -3.58 11.54 3.64
CA ARG A 169 -4.56 10.75 4.40
C ARG A 169 -5.93 11.42 4.41
N THR A 170 -6.01 12.71 4.74
CA THR A 170 -7.27 13.47 4.70
C THR A 170 -7.87 13.44 3.29
N TRP A 171 -7.08 13.69 2.26
CA TRP A 171 -7.50 13.61 0.86
C TRP A 171 -8.09 12.24 0.51
N THR A 172 -7.44 11.15 0.94
CA THR A 172 -7.89 9.78 0.67
C THR A 172 -9.34 9.56 1.11
N PHE A 173 -9.74 10.10 2.26
CA PHE A 173 -11.10 9.97 2.76
C PHE A 173 -12.08 11.02 2.19
N LEU A 174 -11.60 12.20 1.81
CA LEU A 174 -12.44 13.27 1.22
C LEU A 174 -12.67 13.13 -0.28
N VAL A 175 -11.90 12.30 -0.98
CA VAL A 175 -11.94 12.13 -2.44
C VAL A 175 -13.35 11.90 -2.99
N SER A 176 -14.20 11.19 -2.24
CA SER A 176 -15.60 10.90 -2.63
C SER A 176 -16.43 12.16 -2.80
N VAL A 177 -16.28 13.09 -1.87
CA VAL A 177 -17.02 14.35 -1.85
C VAL A 177 -16.37 15.33 -2.81
N CYS A 178 -15.05 15.48 -2.71
CA CYS A 178 -14.32 16.45 -3.52
C CYS A 178 -14.48 16.17 -5.01
N LEU A 179 -14.52 14.90 -5.43
CA LEU A 179 -14.61 14.52 -6.84
C LEU A 179 -16.02 14.13 -7.31
N LYS A 180 -17.05 14.25 -6.46
CA LYS A 180 -18.44 13.95 -6.85
C LYS A 180 -18.87 14.83 -8.03
N ASN A 181 -19.37 14.25 -9.12
CA ASN A 181 -19.74 14.98 -10.35
C ASN A 181 -18.57 15.70 -11.06
N ILE A 182 -17.31 15.50 -10.62
CA ILE A 182 -16.10 15.96 -11.31
C ILE A 182 -15.43 14.77 -11.99
N LEU A 183 -15.17 13.72 -11.23
CA LEU A 183 -14.64 12.46 -11.75
C LEU A 183 -15.82 11.57 -12.19
N SER A 184 -15.70 10.98 -13.38
CA SER A 184 -16.74 10.10 -13.89
C SER A 184 -17.01 8.91 -12.95
N THR A 185 -18.28 8.56 -12.84
CA THR A 185 -18.78 7.59 -11.85
C THR A 185 -18.02 6.27 -11.80
N PRO A 186 -17.60 5.64 -12.93
CA PRO A 186 -16.84 4.39 -12.88
C PRO A 186 -15.50 4.52 -12.13
N TYR A 187 -14.77 5.61 -12.36
CA TYR A 187 -13.46 5.86 -11.76
C TYR A 187 -13.57 6.28 -10.31
N LEU A 188 -14.61 7.05 -9.96
CA LEU A 188 -14.90 7.37 -8.58
C LEU A 188 -15.27 6.11 -7.80
N LYS A 189 -16.21 5.30 -8.30
CA LYS A 189 -16.60 4.01 -7.68
C LYS A 189 -15.41 3.06 -7.53
N HIS A 190 -14.52 3.03 -8.51
CA HIS A 190 -13.29 2.26 -8.44
C HIS A 190 -12.42 2.68 -7.25
N PHE A 191 -12.06 3.96 -7.18
CA PHE A 191 -11.24 4.47 -6.08
C PHE A 191 -11.93 4.34 -4.71
N MET A 192 -13.26 4.40 -4.68
CA MET A 192 -14.04 4.18 -3.46
C MET A 192 -13.90 2.78 -2.87
N LYS A 193 -13.60 1.76 -3.67
CA LYS A 193 -13.32 0.41 -3.14
C LYS A 193 -12.08 0.44 -2.24
N PHE A 194 -11.03 1.13 -2.68
CA PHE A 194 -9.81 1.33 -1.90
C PHE A 194 -10.08 2.10 -0.61
N VAL A 195 -10.81 3.22 -0.70
CA VAL A 195 -11.12 4.05 0.48
C VAL A 195 -11.98 3.29 1.50
N LYS A 196 -13.02 2.58 1.04
CA LYS A 196 -13.88 1.77 1.92
C LYS A 196 -13.09 0.66 2.60
N ALA A 197 -12.19 -0.01 1.87
CA ALA A 197 -11.35 -1.03 2.48
C ALA A 197 -10.39 -0.47 3.52
N LEU A 198 -9.74 0.67 3.26
CA LEU A 198 -8.90 1.34 4.25
C LEU A 198 -9.70 1.74 5.49
N PHE A 199 -10.92 2.25 5.30
CA PHE A 199 -11.79 2.62 6.41
C PHE A 199 -12.11 1.43 7.32
N LEU A 200 -12.53 0.30 6.73
CA LEU A 200 -12.81 -0.93 7.48
C LEU A 200 -11.58 -1.39 8.26
N LEU A 201 -10.42 -1.36 7.62
CA LEU A 201 -9.17 -1.82 8.23
C LEU A 201 -8.63 -0.88 9.32
N CYS A 202 -8.86 0.43 9.22
CA CYS A 202 -8.40 1.40 10.22
C CYS A 202 -9.44 1.67 11.32
N SER A 203 -10.56 0.96 11.31
CA SER A 203 -11.62 1.13 12.30
C SER A 203 -11.16 0.67 13.69
N LYS A 204 -11.66 1.33 14.74
CA LYS A 204 -11.30 1.00 16.13
C LYS A 204 -11.69 -0.42 16.54
N GLN A 205 -12.78 -0.93 15.97
CA GLN A 205 -13.21 -2.31 16.12
C GLN A 205 -13.31 -2.90 14.72
N ILE A 206 -12.73 -4.07 14.55
CA ILE A 206 -12.65 -4.77 13.28
C ILE A 206 -13.22 -6.17 13.52
N TYR A 207 -14.28 -6.50 12.80
CA TYR A 207 -14.86 -7.83 12.82
C TYR A 207 -14.34 -8.66 11.64
N GLU A 208 -14.46 -9.98 11.74
CA GLU A 208 -14.05 -10.90 10.67
C GLU A 208 -14.73 -10.57 9.33
N MET A 209 -15.99 -10.16 9.38
CA MET A 209 -16.74 -9.74 8.19
C MET A 209 -16.17 -8.45 7.54
N ASP A 210 -15.68 -7.51 8.35
CA ASP A 210 -15.05 -6.28 7.84
C ASP A 210 -13.75 -6.62 7.11
N LEU A 211 -12.98 -7.57 7.65
CA LEU A 211 -11.75 -8.06 7.06
C LEU A 211 -12.01 -8.74 5.72
N LEU A 212 -13.01 -9.63 5.66
CA LEU A 212 -13.43 -10.29 4.42
C LEU A 212 -13.90 -9.28 3.36
N LEU A 213 -14.66 -8.27 3.77
CA LEU A 213 -15.14 -7.23 2.87
C LEU A 213 -14.01 -6.33 2.38
N ALA A 214 -13.13 -5.86 3.26
CA ALA A 214 -11.97 -5.06 2.90
C ALA A 214 -11.06 -5.83 1.93
N ASP A 215 -10.89 -7.13 2.16
CA ASP A 215 -10.13 -8.00 1.30
C ASP A 215 -10.73 -8.13 -0.11
N LYS A 216 -12.05 -8.36 -0.20
CA LYS A 216 -12.79 -8.37 -1.46
C LYS A 216 -12.66 -7.04 -2.20
N LEU A 217 -12.88 -5.92 -1.51
CA LEU A 217 -12.80 -4.58 -2.11
C LEU A 217 -11.41 -4.27 -2.67
N LEU A 218 -10.35 -4.68 -1.96
CA LEU A 218 -8.98 -4.46 -2.43
C LEU A 218 -8.60 -5.37 -3.61
N LYS A 219 -9.12 -6.60 -3.68
CA LYS A 219 -9.00 -7.45 -4.89
C LYS A 219 -9.61 -6.76 -6.08
N GLU A 220 -10.87 -6.36 -5.93
CA GLU A 220 -11.61 -5.76 -7.03
C GLU A 220 -10.99 -4.43 -7.47
N PHE A 221 -10.46 -3.63 -6.53
CA PHE A 221 -9.72 -2.43 -6.83
C PHE A 221 -8.49 -2.74 -7.66
N ALA A 222 -7.66 -3.70 -7.23
CA ALA A 222 -6.43 -4.10 -7.91
C ALA A 222 -6.69 -4.67 -9.33
N THR A 223 -7.65 -5.58 -9.48
CA THR A 223 -7.93 -6.23 -10.78
C THR A 223 -8.49 -5.29 -11.83
N SER A 224 -9.09 -4.16 -11.42
CA SER A 224 -9.66 -3.18 -12.34
C SER A 224 -8.73 -1.99 -12.64
N VAL A 225 -7.52 -1.95 -12.06
CA VAL A 225 -6.58 -0.86 -12.33
C VAL A 225 -6.09 -0.88 -13.77
N GLU A 226 -5.75 -2.05 -14.30
CA GLU A 226 -5.27 -2.16 -15.68
C GLU A 226 -6.31 -1.66 -16.70
N ALA A 227 -7.57 -2.03 -16.50
CA ALA A 227 -8.66 -1.62 -17.38
C ALA A 227 -9.03 -0.12 -17.25
N LEU A 228 -8.92 0.47 -16.05
CA LEU A 228 -9.39 1.83 -15.80
C LEU A 228 -8.28 2.88 -15.76
N ASN A 229 -7.09 2.54 -15.28
CA ASN A 229 -5.98 3.50 -15.15
C ASN A 229 -4.67 2.83 -15.60
N PRO A 230 -4.52 2.51 -16.90
CA PRO A 230 -3.32 1.84 -17.40
C PRO A 230 -2.05 2.67 -17.16
N PHE A 231 -2.14 4.00 -17.15
CA PHE A 231 -1.01 4.90 -16.85
C PHE A 231 -0.65 4.98 -15.36
N ALA A 232 -1.54 4.52 -14.46
CA ALA A 232 -1.20 4.41 -13.04
C ALA A 232 -0.35 3.15 -12.76
N LEU A 233 -0.36 2.15 -13.65
CA LEU A 233 0.35 0.87 -13.46
C LEU A 233 1.86 1.02 -13.23
N SER A 234 2.52 1.98 -13.90
CA SER A 234 3.97 2.19 -13.73
C SER A 234 4.41 2.52 -12.29
N PHE A 235 3.49 3.06 -11.48
CA PHE A 235 3.63 3.29 -10.04
C PHE A 235 2.86 2.25 -9.20
N TYR A 236 1.80 1.67 -9.76
CA TYR A 236 0.93 0.70 -9.08
C TYR A 236 1.54 -0.71 -9.00
N ASP A 237 2.47 -1.07 -9.89
CA ASP A 237 3.21 -2.34 -9.84
C ASP A 237 4.04 -2.48 -8.56
N GLU A 238 4.47 -1.37 -7.96
CA GLU A 238 5.16 -1.34 -6.66
C GLU A 238 4.23 -1.68 -5.48
N LEU A 239 2.92 -1.53 -5.67
CA LEU A 239 1.86 -1.81 -4.68
C LEU A 239 1.08 -3.10 -4.98
N VAL A 240 0.93 -3.48 -6.25
CA VAL A 240 0.24 -4.70 -6.73
C VAL A 240 1.14 -5.92 -6.77
N SER A 241 2.47 -5.74 -6.84
CA SER A 241 3.44 -6.80 -6.51
C SER A 241 3.17 -7.46 -5.15
N LYS A 242 2.36 -6.84 -4.29
CA LYS A 242 1.92 -7.38 -3.00
C LYS A 242 0.62 -8.21 -3.04
N ARG A 243 -0.08 -8.44 -4.18
CA ARG A 243 -1.48 -8.95 -4.07
C ARG A 243 -2.17 -9.71 -5.22
N ARG A 244 -1.61 -10.83 -5.71
CA ARG A 244 -2.42 -11.96 -6.23
C ARG A 244 -2.62 -13.09 -5.21
N ARG A 245 -2.66 -12.74 -3.91
CA ARG A 245 -2.76 -13.69 -2.79
C ARG A 245 -4.11 -13.81 -2.13
N LEU A 246 -5.14 -13.31 -2.80
CA LEU A 246 -6.46 -13.30 -2.21
C LEU A 246 -7.43 -14.28 -2.85
N VAL A 247 -7.01 -15.00 -3.90
CA VAL A 247 -7.90 -15.90 -4.62
C VAL A 247 -7.85 -17.34 -4.05
N ASN A 248 -6.80 -17.76 -3.34
CA ASN A 248 -6.60 -19.19 -3.03
C ASN A 248 -6.29 -19.59 -1.56
N SER A 249 -6.33 -18.72 -0.55
CA SER A 249 -6.16 -19.16 0.85
C SER A 249 -7.50 -19.52 1.49
N LYS A 250 -7.74 -20.81 1.72
CA LYS A 250 -8.91 -21.36 2.45
C LYS A 250 -8.96 -21.00 3.95
N SER A 251 -8.14 -20.06 4.44
CA SER A 251 -8.16 -19.61 5.83
C SER A 251 -8.21 -18.08 5.93
N VAL A 252 -9.28 -17.61 6.58
CA VAL A 252 -9.66 -16.19 6.76
C VAL A 252 -8.68 -15.43 7.66
N THR A 253 -7.86 -16.15 8.41
CA THR A 253 -6.89 -15.59 9.36
C THR A 253 -5.63 -15.01 8.70
N SER A 254 -5.24 -15.45 7.50
CA SER A 254 -3.99 -15.05 6.86
C SER A 254 -4.02 -13.64 6.24
N SER A 255 -5.16 -13.21 5.69
CA SER A 255 -5.31 -11.89 5.05
C SER A 255 -5.16 -10.72 6.04
N CYS A 256 -5.59 -10.93 7.29
CA CYS A 256 -5.56 -9.94 8.37
C CYS A 256 -4.17 -9.82 9.01
N LEU A 257 -3.47 -10.95 9.12
CA LEU A 257 -2.08 -11.02 9.59
C LEU A 257 -1.12 -10.37 8.60
N MET A 258 -1.37 -10.51 7.29
CA MET A 258 -0.49 -9.98 6.23
C MET A 258 -0.62 -8.47 6.01
N LEU A 259 -1.78 -7.91 6.35
CA LEU A 259 -1.95 -6.47 6.42
C LEU A 259 -1.51 -5.90 7.76
N GLY A 260 -1.12 -6.70 8.76
CA GLY A 260 -0.57 -6.19 10.02
C GLY A 260 -1.38 -5.05 10.66
N ILE A 261 -2.68 -4.90 10.37
CA ILE A 261 -3.53 -3.82 10.90
C ILE A 261 -4.07 -4.30 12.24
N GLY A 262 -3.13 -4.73 13.09
CA GLY A 262 -3.34 -5.05 14.48
C GLY A 262 -2.77 -3.92 15.31
N ARG A 263 -3.65 -3.01 15.74
CA ARG A 263 -3.45 -2.07 16.87
C ARG A 263 -2.27 -1.10 16.82
N VAL A 264 -2.01 -0.42 15.71
CA VAL A 264 -1.01 0.68 15.72
C VAL A 264 -1.58 2.05 15.34
N TYR A 265 -2.73 2.11 14.64
CA TYR A 265 -3.40 3.38 14.42
C TYR A 265 -4.92 3.21 14.34
N GLU A 266 -5.62 3.75 15.32
CA GLU A 266 -7.08 3.82 15.35
C GLU A 266 -7.52 5.11 14.66
N LEU A 267 -8.45 5.03 13.69
CA LEU A 267 -9.20 6.23 13.29
C LEU A 267 -9.82 6.84 14.55
N ASN A 268 -9.55 8.12 14.79
CA ASN A 268 -10.13 8.78 15.94
C ASN A 268 -11.66 8.92 15.75
N ARG A 269 -12.38 9.25 16.83
CA ARG A 269 -13.85 9.31 16.80
C ARG A 269 -14.38 10.29 15.74
N ASP A 270 -13.67 11.39 15.53
CA ASP A 270 -14.06 12.42 14.57
C ASP A 270 -13.84 11.96 13.13
N GLU A 271 -12.76 11.23 12.86
CA GLU A 271 -12.48 10.60 11.57
C GLU A 271 -13.50 9.52 11.22
N GLN A 272 -13.89 8.70 12.19
CA GLN A 272 -14.92 7.70 11.98
C GLN A 272 -16.29 8.34 11.71
N ASN A 273 -16.65 9.37 12.47
CA ASN A 273 -17.89 10.11 12.26
C ASN A 273 -17.89 10.84 10.91
N LEU A 274 -16.75 11.41 10.52
CA LEU A 274 -16.53 12.02 9.22
C LEU A 274 -16.81 11.01 8.12
N ILE A 275 -16.13 9.87 8.12
CA ILE A 275 -16.26 8.88 7.06
C ILE A 275 -17.67 8.27 7.03
N LYS A 276 -18.33 8.10 8.19
CA LYS A 276 -19.76 7.71 8.24
C LYS A 276 -20.66 8.76 7.58
N ALA A 277 -20.44 10.05 7.82
CA ALA A 277 -21.20 11.13 7.20
C ALA A 277 -21.00 11.21 5.67
N LEU A 278 -19.87 10.72 5.17
CA LEU A 278 -19.59 10.64 3.73
C LEU A 278 -20.27 9.45 3.02
N GLY A 279 -21.07 8.64 3.74
CA GLY A 279 -21.90 7.59 3.14
C GLY A 279 -21.17 6.28 2.83
N TYR A 280 -20.07 5.97 3.54
CA TYR A 280 -19.28 4.74 3.35
C TYR A 280 -19.89 3.47 4.00
N GLN A 281 -21.19 3.47 4.36
CA GLN A 281 -21.88 2.29 4.91
C GLN A 281 -21.93 1.13 3.89
#